data_AF-B5YG53-F1
#
_entry.id   AF-B5YG53-F1
#
_cell.length_a   1.000
_cell.length_b   1.000
_cell.length_c   1.000
_cell.angle_alpha   90.00
_cell.angle_beta   90.00
_cell.angle_gamma   90.00
#
_symmetry.space_group_name_H-M   'P 1'
#
loop_
_entity.id
_entity.type
_entity.pdbx_description
1 polymer ?
#
loop_
_entity_poly.entity_id
_entity_poly.type
_entity_poly.pdbx_seq_one_letter_code
_entity_poly.pdbx_strand_id
1 'polypeptide(L)'
;MLFFIIFIFPENSYAWGPLTHAYLSGQIFSFSGLVPAGVLTIIKLYKEYFMYGNIIPDTVFGKKYLPEDKNPHSWKTGLCLLNEAKTPEEKSFAYGYLTHLAADAVLHNDIKNLTTLQHALFELKADRVIDRYYWIQIMSINKKVKKISEKFFEQAVAQSFLSLKTSTKIYKSLIFLSAFNTGELKNVELFESLHFKSLSAMIELLNNTEHSKIINLPPNN
;
A
#
# COMPACT_ATOMS: atom_id res chain seq x y z
N MET A 1 34.77 -4.97 -7.71
CA MET A 1 33.66 -5.27 -6.78
C MET A 1 32.36 -5.02 -7.54
N LEU A 2 31.83 -6.06 -8.19
CA LEU A 2 30.63 -6.00 -9.03
C LEU A 2 29.45 -5.58 -8.16
N PHE A 3 28.88 -4.40 -8.41
CA PHE A 3 27.56 -4.03 -7.91
C PHE A 3 26.56 -5.00 -8.54
N PHE A 4 26.18 -6.05 -7.81
CA PHE A 4 24.95 -6.77 -8.13
C PHE A 4 23.80 -5.78 -7.92
N ILE A 5 23.46 -5.05 -8.98
CA ILE A 5 22.11 -4.53 -9.16
C ILE A 5 21.26 -5.79 -9.29
N ILE A 6 20.79 -6.30 -8.16
CA ILE A 6 19.72 -7.26 -8.17
C ILE A 6 18.56 -6.48 -8.77
N PHE A 7 18.33 -6.66 -10.06
CA PHE A 7 17.05 -6.40 -10.70
C PHE A 7 16.06 -7.36 -10.02
N ILE A 8 15.63 -6.99 -8.82
CA ILE A 8 14.37 -7.46 -8.28
C ILE A 8 13.36 -6.77 -9.19
N PHE A 9 13.06 -7.40 -10.33
CA PHE A 9 11.77 -7.13 -10.96
C PHE A 9 10.75 -7.34 -9.85
N PRO A 10 9.89 -6.34 -9.54
CA PRO A 10 8.82 -6.56 -8.58
C PRO A 10 8.07 -7.83 -9.03
N GLU A 11 8.19 -8.89 -8.23
CA GLU A 11 7.66 -10.20 -8.60
C GLU A 11 6.14 -10.10 -8.59
N ASN A 12 5.52 -9.96 -9.75
CA ASN A 12 4.07 -10.00 -10.02
C ASN A 12 3.13 -9.22 -9.07
N SER A 13 3.64 -8.32 -8.21
CA SER A 13 2.79 -7.37 -7.48
C SER A 13 2.68 -6.11 -8.32
N TYR A 14 1.74 -6.17 -9.26
CA TYR A 14 1.26 -4.98 -9.93
C TYR A 14 0.43 -4.22 -8.89
N ALA A 15 0.71 -2.96 -8.65
CA ALA A 15 0.15 -2.14 -7.57
C ALA A 15 0.64 -0.70 -7.72
N TRP A 16 0.05 0.26 -7.03
CA TRP A 16 0.71 1.56 -6.92
C TRP A 16 2.11 1.42 -6.32
N GLY A 17 3.03 2.29 -6.72
CA GLY A 17 4.34 2.31 -6.09
C GLY A 17 4.27 2.88 -4.65
N PRO A 18 5.31 2.65 -3.84
CA PRO A 18 5.31 3.05 -2.43
C PRO A 18 5.20 4.57 -2.23
N LEU A 19 5.67 5.41 -3.17
CA LEU A 19 5.47 6.86 -3.05
C LEU A 19 4.01 7.23 -3.27
N THR A 20 3.34 6.60 -4.23
CA THR A 20 1.93 6.83 -4.50
C THR A 20 1.06 6.39 -3.31
N HIS A 21 1.33 5.24 -2.69
CA HIS A 21 0.63 4.84 -1.45
C HIS A 21 0.86 5.83 -0.30
N ALA A 22 2.09 6.30 -0.10
CA ALA A 22 2.37 7.33 0.91
C ALA A 22 1.61 8.63 0.60
N TYR A 23 1.58 9.05 -0.66
CA TYR A 23 0.82 10.21 -1.13
C TYR A 23 -0.68 10.06 -0.83
N LEU A 24 -1.30 8.98 -1.30
CA LEU A 24 -2.73 8.74 -1.14
C LEU A 24 -3.13 8.65 0.34
N SER A 25 -2.34 7.94 1.17
CA SER A 25 -2.58 7.86 2.61
C SER A 25 -2.50 9.24 3.30
N GLY A 26 -1.61 10.12 2.83
CA GLY A 26 -1.51 11.50 3.30
C GLY A 26 -2.71 12.35 2.90
N GLN A 27 -3.23 12.18 1.68
CA GLN A 27 -4.34 12.96 1.15
C GLN A 27 -5.67 12.69 1.85
N ILE A 28 -5.88 11.51 2.43
CA ILE A 28 -7.09 11.20 3.22
C ILE A 28 -7.35 12.26 4.30
N PHE A 29 -6.31 12.81 4.92
CA PHE A 29 -6.45 13.82 5.96
C PHE A 29 -6.98 15.18 5.43
N SER A 30 -6.75 15.48 4.15
CA SER A 30 -7.31 16.65 3.46
C SER A 30 -8.83 16.51 3.24
N PHE A 31 -9.33 15.29 3.13
CA PHE A 31 -10.75 14.97 2.96
C PHE A 31 -11.41 14.48 4.24
N SER A 32 -10.90 14.91 5.40
CA SER A 32 -11.31 14.36 6.70
C SER A 32 -12.82 14.47 7.00
N GLY A 33 -13.54 15.43 6.41
CA GLY A 33 -15.00 15.55 6.54
C GLY A 33 -15.80 14.42 5.88
N LEU A 34 -15.18 13.60 5.03
CA LEU A 34 -15.81 12.46 4.36
C LEU A 34 -15.51 11.11 5.05
N VAL A 35 -14.70 11.12 6.11
CA VAL A 35 -14.32 9.92 6.87
C VAL A 35 -15.14 9.85 8.16
N PRO A 36 -15.68 8.67 8.57
CA PRO A 36 -16.43 8.56 9.81
C PRO A 36 -15.62 9.06 11.01
N ALA A 37 -16.25 9.84 11.89
CA ALA A 37 -15.55 10.53 12.99
C ALA A 37 -14.75 9.57 13.90
N GLY A 38 -15.27 8.38 14.17
CA GLY A 38 -14.58 7.35 14.95
C GLY A 38 -13.31 6.85 14.27
N VAL A 39 -13.39 6.51 12.99
CA VAL A 39 -12.24 6.09 12.17
C VAL A 39 -11.23 7.23 12.06
N LEU A 40 -11.70 8.44 11.75
CA LEU A 40 -10.87 9.63 11.60
C LEU A 40 -10.07 9.93 12.88
N THR A 41 -10.70 9.80 14.05
CA THR A 41 -10.05 10.03 15.34
C THR A 41 -8.89 9.06 15.54
N ILE A 42 -9.11 7.77 15.26
CA ILE A 42 -8.08 6.74 15.37
C ILE A 42 -6.93 7.04 14.40
N ILE A 43 -7.21 7.22 13.11
CA ILE A 43 -6.15 7.41 12.10
C ILE A 43 -5.41 8.74 12.26
N LYS A 44 -6.02 9.77 12.86
CA LYS A 44 -5.34 11.04 13.18
C LYS A 44 -4.41 10.90 14.39
N LEU A 45 -4.87 10.26 15.46
CA LEU A 45 -4.07 10.05 16.68
C LEU A 45 -2.90 9.08 16.43
N TYR A 46 -3.13 8.06 15.61
CA TYR A 46 -2.17 6.98 15.32
C TYR A 46 -1.66 7.03 13.87
N LYS A 47 -1.49 8.24 13.33
CA LYS A 47 -1.18 8.52 11.92
C LYS A 47 0.00 7.72 11.36
N GLU A 48 1.08 7.54 12.12
CA GLU A 48 2.23 6.77 11.63
C GLU A 48 1.90 5.28 11.43
N TYR A 49 1.01 4.70 12.25
CA TYR A 49 0.52 3.33 12.07
C TYR A 49 -0.33 3.22 10.81
N PHE A 50 -1.22 4.20 10.57
CA PHE A 50 -2.01 4.28 9.32
C PHE A 50 -1.12 4.38 8.08
N MET A 51 -0.16 5.30 8.09
CA MET A 51 0.78 5.47 6.98
C MET A 51 1.61 4.21 6.77
N TYR A 52 2.09 3.57 7.84
CA TYR A 52 2.89 2.36 7.71
C TYR A 52 2.08 1.16 7.21
N GLY A 53 0.81 1.04 7.62
CA GLY A 53 -0.13 0.05 7.07
C GLY A 53 -0.31 0.19 5.55
N ASN A 54 -0.24 1.42 5.02
CA ASN A 54 -0.31 1.67 3.57
C ASN A 54 0.94 1.21 2.79
N ILE A 55 2.07 0.99 3.48
CA ILE A 55 3.37 0.72 2.86
C ILE A 55 3.79 -0.73 3.03
N ILE A 56 3.47 -1.34 4.17
CA ILE A 56 3.95 -2.69 4.51
C ILE A 56 3.61 -3.78 3.49
N PRO A 57 2.45 -3.77 2.77
CA PRO A 57 2.14 -4.86 1.84
C PRO A 57 3.22 -5.02 0.76
N ASP A 58 3.81 -3.92 0.27
CA ASP A 58 4.88 -3.93 -0.74
C ASP A 58 6.24 -4.36 -0.23
N THR A 59 6.39 -4.48 1.10
CA THR A 59 7.68 -4.81 1.72
C THR A 59 7.84 -6.27 2.06
N VAL A 60 6.78 -7.08 1.94
CA VAL A 60 6.79 -8.51 2.27
C VAL A 60 7.60 -9.28 1.23
N PHE A 61 8.59 -10.05 1.69
CA PHE A 61 9.39 -10.93 0.84
C PHE A 61 8.70 -12.26 0.54
N GLY A 62 8.98 -12.82 -0.64
CA GLY A 62 8.62 -14.20 -0.96
C GLY A 62 7.12 -14.44 -1.08
N LYS A 63 6.33 -13.40 -1.38
CA LYS A 63 4.86 -13.45 -1.42
C LYS A 63 4.31 -14.57 -2.29
N LYS A 64 4.97 -14.89 -3.42
CA LYS A 64 4.58 -15.99 -4.33
C LYS A 64 4.67 -17.40 -3.73
N TYR A 65 5.38 -17.56 -2.62
CA TYR A 65 5.48 -18.82 -1.87
C TYR A 65 4.47 -18.90 -0.73
N LEU A 66 3.69 -17.83 -0.52
CA LEU A 66 2.59 -17.82 0.43
C LEU A 66 1.34 -18.40 -0.26
N PRO A 67 0.53 -19.17 0.47
CA PRO A 67 -0.84 -19.47 0.05
C PRO A 67 -1.59 -18.20 -0.37
N GLU A 68 -2.50 -18.31 -1.34
CA GLU A 68 -3.28 -17.18 -1.87
C GLU A 68 -4.02 -16.42 -0.76
N ASP A 69 -4.51 -17.15 0.25
CA ASP A 69 -5.22 -16.60 1.39
C ASP A 69 -4.31 -15.92 2.44
N LYS A 70 -3.00 -15.95 2.20
CA LYS A 70 -1.93 -15.27 2.95
C LYS A 70 -1.16 -14.27 2.08
N ASN A 71 -1.63 -14.01 0.87
CA ASN A 71 -1.06 -12.98 0.00
C ASN A 71 -1.27 -11.60 0.65
N PRO A 72 -0.22 -10.76 0.82
CA PRO A 72 -0.38 -9.40 1.33
C PRO A 72 -1.35 -8.52 0.52
N HIS A 73 -1.57 -8.86 -0.74
CA HIS A 73 -2.51 -8.20 -1.63
C HIS A 73 -3.84 -8.98 -1.67
N SER A 74 -4.43 -9.25 -0.51
CA SER A 74 -5.71 -9.97 -0.36
C SER A 74 -6.65 -9.27 0.61
N TRP A 75 -7.91 -9.11 0.19
CA TRP A 75 -8.98 -8.58 1.06
C TRP A 75 -9.14 -9.39 2.34
N LYS A 76 -9.00 -10.72 2.26
CA LYS A 76 -9.08 -11.60 3.43
C LYS A 76 -8.03 -11.23 4.47
N THR A 77 -6.79 -10.96 4.04
CA THR A 77 -5.70 -10.55 4.93
C THR A 77 -5.98 -9.19 5.57
N GLY A 78 -6.39 -8.20 4.78
CA GLY A 78 -6.73 -6.86 5.28
C GLY A 78 -7.90 -6.85 6.28
N LEU A 79 -8.97 -7.61 5.98
CA LEU A 79 -10.13 -7.73 6.86
C LEU A 79 -9.80 -8.52 8.14
N CYS A 80 -8.97 -9.57 8.04
CA CYS A 80 -8.45 -10.29 9.19
C CYS A 80 -7.68 -9.35 10.13
N LEU A 81 -6.80 -8.50 9.60
CA LEU A 81 -6.08 -7.50 10.39
C LEU A 81 -7.04 -6.55 11.13
N LEU A 82 -8.10 -6.09 10.48
CA LEU A 82 -9.07 -5.22 11.12
C LEU A 82 -9.84 -5.94 12.24
N ASN A 83 -10.20 -7.21 12.02
CA ASN A 83 -10.90 -8.04 13.00
C ASN A 83 -10.04 -8.38 14.23
N GLU A 84 -8.75 -8.68 14.03
CA GLU A 84 -7.82 -9.06 15.10
C GLU A 84 -7.27 -7.85 15.88
N ALA A 85 -7.48 -6.63 15.40
CA ALA A 85 -6.97 -5.41 16.02
C ALA A 85 -7.64 -5.13 17.38
N LYS A 86 -6.85 -5.13 18.45
CA LYS A 86 -7.31 -4.96 19.85
C LYS A 86 -7.02 -3.56 20.37
N THR A 87 -6.03 -2.89 19.80
CA THR A 87 -5.60 -1.55 20.20
C THR A 87 -5.93 -0.51 19.10
N PRO A 88 -6.06 0.78 19.46
CA PRO A 88 -6.22 1.85 18.47
C PRO A 88 -5.07 1.92 17.45
N GLU A 89 -3.84 1.62 17.87
CA GLU A 89 -2.65 1.52 17.00
C GLU A 89 -2.84 0.46 15.92
N GLU A 90 -3.25 -0.75 16.31
CA GLU A 90 -3.49 -1.87 15.39
C GLU A 90 -4.66 -1.58 14.46
N LYS A 91 -5.74 -0.96 14.96
CA LYS A 91 -6.87 -0.53 14.12
C LYS A 91 -6.45 0.49 13.09
N SER A 92 -5.66 1.49 13.51
CA SER A 92 -5.11 2.49 12.61
C SER A 92 -4.23 1.86 11.54
N PHE A 93 -3.38 0.90 11.91
CA PHE A 93 -2.59 0.12 10.96
C PHE A 93 -3.45 -0.68 9.98
N ALA A 94 -4.48 -1.38 10.46
CA ALA A 94 -5.39 -2.15 9.63
C ALA A 94 -6.18 -1.28 8.64
N TYR A 95 -6.65 -0.10 9.04
CA TYR A 95 -7.24 0.87 8.11
C TYR A 95 -6.23 1.33 7.05
N GLY A 96 -4.98 1.54 7.43
CA GLY A 96 -3.89 1.83 6.50
C GLY A 96 -3.71 0.72 5.47
N TYR A 97 -3.70 -0.53 5.93
CA TYR A 97 -3.56 -1.71 5.08
C TYR A 97 -4.73 -1.86 4.10
N LEU A 98 -5.96 -1.74 4.59
CA LEU A 98 -7.16 -1.85 3.78
C LEU A 98 -7.23 -0.77 2.69
N THR A 99 -6.84 0.46 3.02
CA THR A 99 -6.85 1.55 2.04
C THR A 99 -5.74 1.42 0.98
N HIS A 100 -4.62 0.76 1.29
CA HIS A 100 -3.66 0.32 0.26
C HIS A 100 -4.33 -0.62 -0.74
N LEU A 101 -5.01 -1.67 -0.26
CA LEU A 101 -5.70 -2.64 -1.13
C LEU A 101 -6.77 -1.96 -2.01
N ALA A 102 -7.50 -0.98 -1.47
CA ALA A 102 -8.48 -0.23 -2.28
C ALA A 102 -7.83 0.59 -3.38
N ALA A 103 -6.68 1.19 -3.11
CA ALA A 103 -5.96 1.94 -4.13
C ALA A 103 -5.49 1.02 -5.27
N ASP A 104 -4.97 -0.17 -4.94
CA ASP A 104 -4.52 -1.16 -5.91
C ASP A 104 -5.69 -1.74 -6.71
N ALA A 105 -6.79 -2.12 -6.06
CA ALA A 105 -7.98 -2.64 -6.74
C ALA A 105 -8.53 -1.68 -7.81
N VAL A 106 -8.47 -0.36 -7.55
CA VAL A 106 -8.80 0.66 -8.55
C VAL A 106 -7.85 0.60 -9.73
N LEU A 107 -6.53 0.65 -9.46
CA LEU A 107 -5.51 0.65 -10.49
C LEU A 107 -5.64 -0.58 -11.38
N HIS A 108 -5.66 -1.78 -10.78
CA HIS A 108 -5.79 -3.04 -11.50
C HIS A 108 -6.99 -3.09 -12.42
N ASN A 109 -8.16 -2.67 -11.93
CA ASN A 109 -9.36 -2.69 -12.74
C ASN A 109 -9.27 -1.72 -13.94
N ASP A 110 -8.65 -0.55 -13.76
CA ASP A 110 -8.49 0.45 -14.82
C ASP A 110 -7.41 0.07 -15.85
N ILE A 111 -6.32 -0.58 -15.44
CA ILE A 111 -5.20 -0.96 -16.34
C ILE A 111 -5.10 -2.45 -16.67
N LYS A 112 -6.14 -3.26 -16.39
CA LYS A 112 -6.18 -4.73 -16.61
C LYS A 112 -5.76 -5.23 -18.01
N ASN A 113 -5.86 -4.38 -19.03
CA ASN A 113 -5.51 -4.74 -20.41
C ASN A 113 -4.02 -4.56 -20.74
N LEU A 114 -3.24 -3.90 -19.86
CA LEU A 114 -1.81 -3.71 -20.07
C LEU A 114 -1.05 -5.01 -19.78
N THR A 115 0.05 -5.24 -20.51
CA THR A 115 0.98 -6.34 -20.22
C THR A 115 1.74 -6.10 -18.92
N THR A 116 2.31 -7.16 -18.33
CA THR A 116 3.18 -7.13 -17.15
C THR A 116 4.22 -6.01 -17.19
N LEU A 117 4.94 -5.86 -18.31
CA LEU A 117 5.98 -4.84 -18.46
C LEU A 117 5.38 -3.42 -18.51
N GLN A 118 4.24 -3.27 -19.19
CA GLN A 118 3.55 -1.98 -19.27
C GLN A 118 2.98 -1.54 -17.92
N HIS A 119 2.46 -2.47 -17.10
CA HIS A 119 2.07 -2.20 -15.71
C HIS A 119 3.25 -1.69 -14.90
N ALA A 120 4.35 -2.46 -14.83
CA ALA A 120 5.52 -2.08 -14.05
C ALA A 120 6.10 -0.71 -14.48
N LEU A 121 6.12 -0.42 -15.78
CA LEU A 121 6.52 0.89 -16.29
C LEU A 121 5.53 2.00 -15.94
N PHE A 122 4.23 1.70 -15.92
CA PHE A 122 3.18 2.65 -15.52
C PHE A 122 3.36 3.06 -14.05
N GLU A 123 3.54 2.09 -13.16
CA GLU A 123 3.72 2.31 -11.71
C GLU A 123 4.98 3.13 -11.42
N LEU A 124 6.10 2.79 -12.06
CA LEU A 124 7.34 3.57 -11.93
C LEU A 124 7.20 5.00 -12.45
N LYS A 125 6.35 5.23 -13.46
CA LYS A 125 6.06 6.58 -13.97
C LYS A 125 5.13 7.34 -13.02
N ALA A 126 4.14 6.67 -12.44
CA ALA A 126 3.23 7.26 -11.46
C ALA A 126 3.97 7.69 -10.20
N ASP A 127 4.83 6.84 -9.63
CA ASP A 127 5.63 7.21 -8.46
C ASP A 127 6.57 8.39 -8.71
N ARG A 128 7.02 8.57 -9.96
CA ARG A 128 7.88 9.69 -10.34
C ARG A 128 7.17 11.04 -10.31
N VAL A 129 5.84 11.09 -10.49
CA VAL A 129 5.08 12.34 -10.40
C VAL A 129 4.80 12.77 -8.95
N ILE A 130 5.08 11.88 -7.99
CA ILE A 130 4.90 12.15 -6.56
C ILE A 130 6.12 12.88 -5.98
N ASP A 131 5.86 13.91 -5.18
CA ASP A 131 6.92 14.69 -4.53
C ASP A 131 7.79 13.82 -3.59
N ARG A 132 9.11 14.07 -3.60
CA ARG A 132 10.08 13.36 -2.75
C ARG A 132 9.85 13.57 -1.25
N TYR A 133 9.06 14.56 -0.86
CA TYR A 133 8.56 14.74 0.49
C TYR A 133 7.94 13.45 1.06
N TYR A 134 7.20 12.68 0.25
CA TYR A 134 6.58 11.43 0.70
C TYR A 134 7.60 10.32 1.00
N TRP A 135 8.74 10.32 0.30
CA TRP A 135 9.85 9.44 0.67
C TRP A 135 10.39 9.76 2.06
N ILE A 136 10.58 11.05 2.35
CA ILE A 136 11.04 11.51 3.67
C ILE A 136 10.02 11.10 4.75
N GLN A 137 8.71 11.23 4.47
CA GLN A 137 7.67 10.76 5.39
C GLN A 137 7.81 9.27 5.70
N ILE A 138 7.95 8.40 4.69
CA ILE A 138 8.13 6.95 4.91
C ILE A 138 9.40 6.67 5.75
N MET A 139 10.50 7.41 5.48
CA MET A 139 11.78 7.19 6.15
C MET A 139 11.71 7.60 7.61
N SER A 140 10.98 8.67 7.90
CA SER A 140 10.81 9.25 9.22
C SER A 140 9.81 8.51 10.12
N ILE A 141 9.02 7.56 9.59
CA ILE A 141 8.15 6.71 10.44
C ILE A 141 8.99 6.06 11.55
N ASN A 142 8.53 6.22 12.79
CA ASN A 142 9.23 5.82 13.99
C ASN A 142 9.55 4.32 14.00
N LYS A 143 10.78 3.96 14.42
CA LYS A 143 11.22 2.57 14.49
C LYS A 143 10.34 1.71 15.40
N LYS A 144 9.82 2.29 16.49
CA LYS A 144 8.90 1.62 17.42
C LYS A 144 7.56 1.31 16.73
N VAL A 145 7.02 2.25 15.95
CA VAL A 145 5.80 2.06 15.15
C VAL A 145 5.98 0.91 14.16
N LYS A 146 7.08 0.92 13.40
CA LYS A 146 7.43 -0.17 12.46
C LYS A 146 7.44 -1.52 13.17
N LYS A 147 8.21 -1.62 14.26
CA LYS A 147 8.36 -2.87 15.03
C LYS A 147 7.04 -3.39 15.59
N ILE A 148 6.20 -2.52 16.16
CA ILE A 148 4.90 -2.91 16.71
C ILE A 148 3.97 -3.39 15.60
N SER A 149 3.93 -2.66 14.48
CA SER A 149 3.09 -2.98 13.33
C SER A 149 3.49 -4.27 12.64
N GLU A 150 4.79 -4.50 12.42
CA GLU A 150 5.32 -5.75 11.85
C GLU A 150 4.99 -6.94 12.76
N LYS A 151 5.18 -6.79 14.07
CA LYS A 151 4.81 -7.83 15.04
C LYS A 151 3.31 -8.15 14.98
N PHE A 152 2.46 -7.13 14.94
CA PHE A 152 1.01 -7.32 14.81
C PHE A 152 0.65 -8.02 13.49
N PHE A 153 1.21 -7.55 12.38
CA PHE A 153 1.00 -8.13 11.05
C PHE A 153 1.39 -9.61 11.00
N GLU A 154 2.57 -9.94 11.53
CA GLU A 154 3.02 -11.33 11.65
C GLU A 154 2.05 -12.16 12.49
N GLN A 155 1.60 -11.67 13.64
CA GLN A 155 0.70 -12.41 14.54
C GLN A 155 -0.69 -12.64 13.94
N ALA A 156 -1.24 -11.65 13.24
CA ALA A 156 -2.58 -11.73 12.65
C ALA A 156 -2.62 -12.61 11.39
N VAL A 157 -1.53 -12.63 10.59
CA VAL A 157 -1.49 -13.36 9.32
C VAL A 157 -0.82 -14.74 9.44
N ALA A 158 0.13 -14.93 10.35
CA ALA A 158 0.85 -16.18 10.54
C ALA A 158 0.23 -17.05 11.65
N GLN A 159 -0.96 -17.62 11.41
CA GLN A 159 -1.48 -18.71 12.25
C GLN A 159 -0.75 -20.06 12.05
N SER A 160 0.27 -20.16 11.16
CA SER A 160 1.07 -21.39 11.01
C SER A 160 2.54 -21.12 10.59
N PHE A 161 3.49 -21.54 11.43
CA PHE A 161 4.92 -21.90 11.24
C PHE A 161 5.86 -21.17 10.25
N LEU A 162 5.43 -20.20 9.45
CA LEU A 162 6.29 -19.42 8.55
C LEU A 162 6.28 -17.94 8.97
N SER A 163 7.48 -17.41 9.26
CA SER A 163 7.65 -15.98 9.53
C SER A 163 7.52 -15.19 8.23
N LEU A 164 6.57 -14.25 8.19
CA LEU A 164 6.55 -13.22 7.15
C LEU A 164 7.74 -12.31 7.39
N LYS A 165 8.58 -12.12 6.38
CA LYS A 165 9.71 -11.19 6.48
C LYS A 165 9.42 -9.96 5.66
N THR A 166 9.40 -8.80 6.29
CA THR A 166 9.40 -7.50 5.60
C THR A 166 10.83 -7.06 5.31
N SER A 167 11.00 -6.16 4.35
CA SER A 167 12.31 -5.57 4.08
C SER A 167 12.26 -4.14 3.66
N THR A 168 12.94 -3.34 4.47
CA THR A 168 13.16 -1.94 4.17
C THR A 168 14.05 -1.72 2.95
N LYS A 169 14.75 -2.74 2.44
CA LYS A 169 15.55 -2.64 1.22
C LYS A 169 14.67 -2.64 -0.03
N ILE A 170 13.55 -3.37 -0.03
CA ILE A 170 12.67 -3.50 -1.21
C ILE A 170 12.07 -2.15 -1.57
N TYR A 171 11.37 -1.50 -0.64
CA TYR A 171 10.76 -0.20 -0.95
C TYR A 171 11.82 0.85 -1.27
N LYS A 172 13.01 0.83 -0.63
CA LYS A 172 14.10 1.77 -0.96
C LYS A 172 14.57 1.59 -2.41
N SER A 173 14.67 0.35 -2.87
CA SER A 173 15.01 0.05 -4.26
C SER A 173 13.91 0.54 -5.22
N LEU A 174 12.63 0.35 -4.89
CA LEU A 174 11.52 0.84 -5.72
C LEU A 174 11.53 2.37 -5.86
N ILE A 175 11.72 3.09 -4.76
CA ILE A 175 11.84 4.55 -4.74
C ILE A 175 13.08 5.01 -5.53
N PHE A 176 14.19 4.29 -5.40
CA PHE A 176 15.38 4.58 -6.19
C PHE A 176 15.11 4.38 -7.69
N LEU A 177 14.48 3.26 -8.08
CA LEU A 177 14.13 2.98 -9.48
C LEU A 177 13.18 4.03 -10.07
N SER A 178 12.17 4.48 -9.33
CA SER A 178 11.24 5.52 -9.80
C SER A 178 11.95 6.86 -10.02
N ALA A 179 12.93 7.21 -9.18
CA ALA A 179 13.73 8.43 -9.33
C ALA A 179 14.64 8.44 -10.57
N PHE A 180 15.09 7.28 -11.04
CA PHE A 180 15.96 7.14 -12.23
C PHE A 180 15.20 6.77 -13.51
N ASN A 181 13.88 6.57 -13.44
CA ASN A 181 13.06 6.42 -14.63
C ASN A 181 13.00 7.76 -15.37
N THR A 182 13.74 7.92 -16.47
CA THR A 182 13.87 9.21 -17.21
C THR A 182 13.01 9.29 -18.48
N GLY A 183 12.19 8.29 -18.78
CA GLY A 183 11.32 8.28 -19.97
C GLY A 183 10.26 9.40 -19.96
N GLU A 184 9.63 9.69 -21.10
CA GLU A 184 8.59 10.74 -21.17
C GLU A 184 7.38 10.43 -20.26
N LEU A 185 6.91 11.43 -19.50
CA LEU A 185 5.62 11.42 -18.79
C LEU A 185 4.52 11.79 -19.78
N LYS A 186 3.89 10.79 -20.39
CA LYS A 186 2.66 11.01 -21.17
C LYS A 186 1.46 10.91 -20.22
N ASN A 187 0.50 11.81 -20.39
CA ASN A 187 -0.81 11.80 -19.73
C ASN A 187 -0.76 11.93 -18.20
N VAL A 188 -0.18 13.01 -17.67
CA VAL A 188 -0.18 13.30 -16.22
C VAL A 188 -1.61 13.36 -15.66
N GLU A 189 -2.56 13.89 -16.43
CA GLU A 189 -4.00 13.93 -16.09
C GLU A 189 -4.59 12.53 -15.81
N LEU A 190 -4.06 11.48 -16.45
CA LEU A 190 -4.48 10.10 -16.18
C LEU A 190 -4.08 9.67 -14.77
N PHE A 191 -2.87 10.02 -14.32
CA PHE A 191 -2.43 9.72 -12.95
C PHE A 191 -3.27 10.46 -11.93
N GLU A 192 -3.57 11.74 -12.16
CA GLU A 192 -4.45 12.52 -11.27
C GLU A 192 -5.85 11.92 -11.17
N SER A 193 -6.44 11.53 -12.31
CA SER A 193 -7.74 10.86 -12.36
C SER A 193 -7.73 9.55 -11.57
N LEU A 194 -6.71 8.72 -11.75
CA LEU A 194 -6.58 7.46 -11.02
C LEU A 194 -6.32 7.68 -9.53
N HIS A 195 -5.51 8.67 -9.14
CA HIS A 195 -5.33 9.06 -7.74
C HIS A 195 -6.66 9.48 -7.10
N PHE A 196 -7.48 10.26 -7.81
CA PHE A 196 -8.79 10.66 -7.32
C PHE A 196 -9.75 9.48 -7.15
N LYS A 197 -9.78 8.55 -8.12
CA LYS A 197 -10.55 7.31 -8.00
C LYS A 197 -10.06 6.46 -6.82
N SER A 198 -8.75 6.29 -6.65
CA SER A 198 -8.17 5.57 -5.52
C SER A 198 -8.54 6.23 -4.19
N LEU A 199 -8.44 7.56 -4.05
CA LEU A 199 -8.87 8.27 -2.84
C LEU A 199 -10.36 8.09 -2.55
N SER A 200 -11.19 8.16 -3.59
CA SER A 200 -12.64 7.95 -3.46
C SER A 200 -12.94 6.54 -2.95
N ALA A 201 -12.27 5.52 -3.49
CA ALA A 201 -12.41 4.13 -3.06
C ALA A 201 -11.87 3.92 -1.63
N MET A 202 -10.75 4.54 -1.27
CA MET A 202 -10.22 4.48 0.09
C MET A 202 -11.19 5.09 1.11
N ILE A 203 -11.79 6.24 0.80
CA ILE A 203 -12.77 6.90 1.68
C ILE A 203 -14.05 6.06 1.78
N GLU A 204 -14.55 5.53 0.66
CA GLU A 204 -15.73 4.65 0.65
C GLU A 204 -15.49 3.39 1.48
N LEU A 205 -14.30 2.79 1.38
CA LEU A 205 -13.87 1.67 2.22
C LEU A 205 -13.82 2.04 3.71
N LEU A 206 -13.31 3.22 4.07
CA LEU A 206 -13.30 3.65 5.47
C LEU A 206 -14.71 3.89 6.02
N ASN A 207 -15.69 4.19 5.17
CA ASN A 207 -17.09 4.34 5.55
C ASN A 207 -17.81 2.99 5.72
N ASN A 208 -17.53 2.02 4.85
CA ASN A 208 -18.34 0.81 4.73
C ASN A 208 -17.62 -0.49 5.08
N THR A 209 -16.29 -0.45 5.30
CA THR A 209 -15.41 -1.59 5.58
C THR A 209 -15.73 -2.79 4.70
N GLU A 210 -16.18 -3.92 5.27
CA GLU A 210 -16.46 -5.17 4.55
C GLU A 210 -17.65 -5.09 3.57
N HIS A 211 -18.49 -4.06 3.68
CA HIS A 211 -19.61 -3.80 2.78
C HIS A 211 -19.26 -2.83 1.64
N SER A 212 -18.00 -2.40 1.56
CA SER A 212 -17.51 -1.51 0.50
C SER A 212 -17.57 -2.18 -0.87
N LYS A 213 -17.95 -1.41 -1.89
CA LYS A 213 -18.06 -1.92 -3.26
C LYS A 213 -16.70 -2.37 -3.83
N ILE A 214 -15.61 -1.73 -3.39
CA ILE A 214 -14.26 -1.99 -3.90
C ILE A 214 -13.78 -3.40 -3.58
N ILE A 215 -14.32 -4.05 -2.54
CA ILE A 215 -13.95 -5.41 -2.15
C ILE A 215 -14.28 -6.45 -3.23
N ASN A 216 -15.20 -6.12 -4.15
CA ASN A 216 -15.54 -6.99 -5.28
C ASN A 216 -14.51 -6.93 -6.42
N LEU A 217 -13.52 -6.02 -6.35
CA LEU A 217 -12.42 -5.92 -7.30
C LEU A 217 -11.16 -6.50 -6.65
N PRO A 218 -10.42 -7.39 -7.33
CA PRO A 218 -9.22 -7.96 -6.75
C PRO A 218 -8.13 -6.87 -6.62
N PRO A 219 -7.45 -6.77 -5.46
CA PRO A 219 -6.34 -5.84 -5.26
C PRO A 219 -5.01 -6.43 -5.75
N ASN A 220 -5.08 -7.56 -6.45
CA ASN A 220 -4.00 -8.24 -7.16
C ASN A 220 -4.48 -8.57 -8.60
N ASN A 221 -3.56 -8.83 -9.52
CA ASN A 221 -3.87 -9.42 -10.84
C ASN A 221 -3.96 -10.94 -10.77
#